data_AF-A0A4Q0J4W8-F1
#
_entry.id   AF-A0A4Q0J4W8-F1
#
_cell.length_a   1.000
_cell.length_b   1.000
_cell.length_c   1.000
_cell.angle_alpha   90.00
_cell.angle_beta   90.00
_cell.angle_gamma   90.00
#
_symmetry.space_group_name_H-M   'P 1'
#
loop_
_entity.id
_entity.type
_entity.pdbx_description
1 polymer ?
#
loop_
_entity_poly.entity_id
_entity_poly.type
_entity_poly.pdbx_seq_one_letter_code
_entity_poly.pdbx_strand_id
1 'polypeptide(L)' 'MEKLWDDFSIIPINDNDELEEQFLDFEPGTSRYDVWHWFDERCPNGLAVDLMGEQPKQQ' A
#
# COMPACT_ATOMS: atom_id res chain seq x y z
N MET A 1 -7.50 -1.21 -8.27
CA MET A 1 -6.86 -1.16 -6.93
C MET A 1 -7.13 0.15 -6.19
N GLU A 2 -7.55 1.21 -6.90
CA GLU A 2 -7.72 2.56 -6.35
C GLU A 2 -8.55 2.63 -5.07
N LYS A 3 -9.70 1.93 -4.99
CA LYS A 3 -10.55 1.95 -3.79
C LYS A 3 -9.86 1.31 -2.56
N LEU A 4 -9.14 0.20 -2.74
CA LEU A 4 -8.42 -0.44 -1.64
C LEU A 4 -7.27 0.43 -1.14
N TRP A 5 -6.60 1.13 -2.06
CA TRP A 5 -5.56 2.09 -1.69
C TRP A 5 -6.11 3.30 -0.94
N ASP A 6 -7.26 3.82 -1.34
CA ASP A 6 -7.97 4.89 -0.61
C ASP A 6 -8.37 4.42 0.79
N ASP A 7 -8.97 3.23 0.90
CA ASP A 7 -9.32 2.58 2.18
C ASP A 7 -8.07 2.34 3.05
N PHE A 8 -6.90 2.08 2.46
CA PHE A 8 -5.63 1.95 3.18
C PHE A 8 -5.07 3.30 3.64
N SER A 9 -5.18 4.34 2.80
CA SER A 9 -4.64 5.67 3.10
C SER A 9 -5.33 6.36 4.28
N ILE A 10 -6.52 5.90 4.66
CA ILE A 10 -7.26 6.40 5.81
C ILE A 10 -6.99 5.61 7.10
N ILE A 11 -6.29 4.47 7.01
CA ILE A 11 -6.01 3.64 8.18
C ILE A 11 -4.88 4.27 9.00
N PRO A 12 -5.08 4.45 10.32
CA PRO A 12 -4.05 4.97 11.20
C PRO A 12 -2.89 3.99 11.32
N ILE A 13 -1.68 4.55 11.34
CA ILE A 13 -0.42 3.83 11.56
C ILE A 13 0.26 4.38 12.81
N ASN A 14 0.96 3.50 13.53
CA ASN A 14 1.71 3.86 14.72
C ASN A 14 3.07 4.49 14.37
N ASP A 15 3.84 4.90 15.40
CA ASP A 15 5.19 5.47 15.25
C ASP A 15 6.21 4.53 14.57
N ASN A 16 5.92 3.23 14.47
CA ASN A 16 6.76 2.23 13.79
C ASN A 16 6.33 1.94 12.35
N ASP A 17 5.46 2.76 11.76
CA ASP A 17 4.86 2.53 10.44
C ASP A 17 4.08 1.20 10.34
N GLU A 18 3.49 0.74 11.45
CA GLU A 18 2.64 -0.45 11.49
C GLU A 18 1.16 -0.05 11.56
N LEU A 19 0.28 -0.86 10.98
CA LEU A 19 -1.16 -0.64 11.00
C LEU A 19 -1.71 -0.70 12.43
N GLU A 20 -2.49 0.30 12.84
CA GLU A 20 -3.21 0.27 14.12
C GLU A 20 -4.54 -0.49 14.02
N GLU A 21 -5.05 -0.70 12.81
CA GLU A 21 -6.29 -1.42 12.52
C GLU A 21 -6.07 -2.57 11.55
N GLN A 22 -6.95 -3.57 11.59
CA GLN A 22 -6.93 -4.68 10.63
C GLN A 22 -7.29 -4.17 9.23
N PHE A 23 -6.45 -4.48 8.24
CA PHE A 23 -6.70 -4.14 6.85
C PHE A 23 -6.66 -5.38 5.97
N LEU A 24 -7.80 -5.76 5.37
CA LEU A 24 -7.95 -6.97 4.58
C LEU A 24 -7.53 -8.23 5.36
N ASP A 25 -6.39 -8.82 5.00
CA ASP A 25 -5.78 -10.00 5.62
C ASP A 25 -4.65 -9.62 6.60
N PHE A 26 -4.29 -8.34 6.67
CA PHE A 26 -3.23 -7.82 7.53
C PHE A 26 -3.78 -7.46 8.90
N GLU A 27 -3.20 -8.09 9.92
CA GLU A 27 -3.53 -7.81 11.31
C GLU A 27 -2.91 -6.49 11.77
N PRO A 28 -3.49 -5.82 12.78
CA PRO A 28 -2.86 -4.66 13.41
C PRO A 28 -1.47 -5.04 13.95
N GLY A 29 -0.48 -4.17 13.72
CA GLY A 29 0.94 -4.46 13.92
C GLY A 29 1.66 -4.90 12.64
N THR A 30 0.95 -5.08 11.52
CA THR A 30 1.61 -5.33 10.23
C THR A 30 2.25 -4.05 9.71
N SER A 31 3.48 -4.13 9.22
CA SER A 31 4.17 -2.98 8.62
C SER A 31 3.48 -2.52 7.34
N ARG A 32 3.31 -1.21 7.17
CA ARG A 32 2.75 -0.60 5.96
C ARG A 32 3.52 -1.03 4.70
N TYR A 33 4.82 -1.30 4.83
CA TYR A 33 5.68 -1.70 3.71
C TYR A 33 5.28 -3.09 3.18
N ASP A 34 4.90 -4.03 4.04
CA ASP A 34 4.39 -5.34 3.62
C ASP A 34 3.09 -5.20 2.81
N VAL A 35 2.20 -4.30 3.25
CA VAL A 35 0.97 -4.00 2.52
C VAL A 35 1.28 -3.36 1.16
N TRP A 36 2.20 -2.41 1.10
CA TRP A 36 2.67 -1.81 -0.15
C TRP A 36 3.29 -2.84 -1.09
N HIS A 37 4.13 -3.75 -0.58
CA HIS A 37 4.70 -4.84 -1.37
C HIS A 37 3.62 -5.76 -1.92
N TRP A 38 2.63 -6.12 -1.11
CA TRP A 38 1.50 -6.94 -1.55
C TRP A 38 0.68 -6.27 -2.67
N PHE A 39 0.53 -4.94 -2.61
CA PHE A 39 -0.09 -4.17 -3.68
C PHE A 39 0.79 -4.14 -4.93
N ASP A 40 2.09 -3.90 -4.77
CA ASP A 40 3.05 -3.85 -5.87
C ASP A 40 3.12 -5.17 -6.64
N GLU A 41 3.13 -6.32 -5.94
CA GLU A 41 3.09 -7.65 -6.55
C GLU A 41 1.82 -7.92 -7.38
N ARG A 42 0.72 -7.19 -7.11
CA ARG A 42 -0.56 -7.31 -7.84
C ARG A 42 -0.69 -6.31 -8.98
N CYS A 43 0.14 -5.27 -9.02
CA CYS A 43 0.14 -4.27 -10.07
C CYS A 43 1.22 -4.62 -11.11
N PRO A 44 0.87 -4.87 -12.38
CA PRO A 44 1.83 -5.31 -13.41
C PRO A 44 2.92 -4.29 -13.72
N ASN A 45 2.68 -3.00 -13.44
CA ASN A 45 3.65 -1.91 -13.59
C ASN A 45 4.16 -1.37 -12.25
N GLY A 46 3.77 -2.00 -11.14
CA GLY A 46 4.00 -1.51 -9.79
C GLY A 46 2.93 -0.51 -9.32
N LEU A 47 2.76 -0.44 -8.00
CA LEU A 47 1.73 0.36 -7.33
C LEU A 47 1.86 1.85 -7.65
N ALA A 48 3.09 2.38 -7.67
CA ALA A 48 3.34 3.79 -7.98
C ALA A 48 2.93 4.18 -9.40
N VAL A 49 3.16 3.30 -10.38
CA VAL A 49 2.82 3.57 -11.79
C VAL A 49 1.32 3.44 -12.01
N ASP A 50 0.72 2.38 -11.47
CA ASP A 50 -0.68 2.04 -11.72
C ASP A 50 -1.65 2.98 -10.96
N LEU A 51 -1.23 3.50 -9.80
CA LEU A 51 -2.10 4.20 -8.87
C LEU A 51 -1.76 5.69 -8.71
N MET A 52 -0.46 6.07 -8.78
CA MET A 52 -0.05 7.48 -8.77
C MET A 52 0.23 8.04 -10.17
N GLY A 53 0.20 7.20 -11.22
CA GLY A 53 0.48 7.63 -12.58
C GLY A 53 1.91 8.11 -12.80
N GLU A 54 2.83 7.82 -11.87
CA GLU A 54 4.24 8.16 -12.02
C GLU A 54 4.83 7.27 -13.11
N GLN A 55 5.09 7.86 -14.28
CA GLN A 55 5.81 7.13 -15.33
C GLN A 55 7.20 6.76 -14.78
N PRO A 56 7.64 5.49 -14.89
CA PRO A 56 9.01 5.17 -14.56
C PRO A 56 9.89 6.09 -15.39
N LYS A 57 10.73 6.90 -14.72
CA LYS A 57 11.73 7.72 -15.41
C LYS A 57 12.56 6.73 -16.21
N GLN A 58 12.35 6.71 -17.53
CA GLN A 58 13.19 5.98 -18.46
C GLN A 58 14.61 6.54 -18.26
N GLN A 59 15.46 5.77 -17.59
CA GLN A 59 16.86 6.09 -17.38
C GLN A 59 17.69 5.51 -18.52
#